data_AF-A0A968QD08-F1
#
_entry.id   AF-A0A968QD08-F1
#
_cell.length_a   1.000
_cell.length_b   1.000
_cell.length_c   1.000
_cell.angle_alpha   90.00
_cell.angle_beta   90.00
_cell.angle_gamma   90.00
#
_symmetry.space_group_name_H-M   'P 1'
#
loop_
_entity.id
_entity.type
_entity.pdbx_description
1 polymer ?
#
loop_
_entity_poly.entity_id
_entity_poly.type
_entity_poly.pdbx_seq_one_letter_code
_entity_poly.pdbx_strand_id
1 'polypeptide(L)'
;MPEITAPGLVIDGTTQAGYEGEALDPKFPPAPVVSLTVAPGQEVARGLSIAANDVTVRGLSIYGFWTRDRATQTTPPSDIFISAKAPPIDASPDTPPLSVFRLEEAEVAPQGVIIEQNWLGLPPNEEMPDQLSAFGVTVFNGVNAVIRNNRIENHEGSAIITGFRADGLQVSENAILTNGLAGMPDAIRLDGSVAGAQITSNLICGNDGSGIYLFKPDGSVQIRDNAIQYNGRRFERAAVYVMGSDHQVIDNFIGYQPGPGITVAAYPASHRNLLRSNTFADLDGLSIDLNTQGNTEVRDFQKGDGPNPPRNSHNRRPETGNGAINAPQFDSYTFPASGSAVTVTGRADPGAEIDLYQVIEAEFPFSPLTELLGTVQADGDGVFTASLEVPAGSRVSAIATDPTYGTSEPAAVATVQAADGTTPVLPMPTPTPPSCAPPEPPPVVEPPPPEPIILEVPRQIHFALDRYNISPESALVLDQIAAVMLEQPFLILELHGHTDPRGGSAYNLALSERRSLAARDYLLRKGVPAERMRIVPFGLTQRLSDESSRVAYARDRRVEFVFKDTRGLEIIFRDQDNDLQLE
;
A
#
# COMPACT_ATOMS: atom_id res chain seq x y z
N MET A 1 -24.80 -23.04 10.96
CA MET A 1 -24.56 -23.12 12.42
C MET A 1 -25.81 -22.68 13.19
N PRO A 2 -25.95 -22.97 14.50
CA PRO A 2 -27.05 -22.38 15.28
C PRO A 2 -26.94 -20.84 15.33
N GLU A 3 -28.07 -20.17 15.48
CA GLU A 3 -28.14 -18.71 15.59
C GLU A 3 -27.55 -18.22 16.92
N ILE A 4 -26.85 -17.09 16.87
CA ILE A 4 -26.36 -16.37 18.02
C ILE A 4 -27.50 -15.49 18.54
N THR A 5 -28.10 -15.93 19.64
CA THR A 5 -29.26 -15.29 20.28
C THR A 5 -28.93 -14.65 21.64
N ALA A 6 -27.70 -14.83 22.12
CA ALA A 6 -27.22 -14.22 23.35
C ALA A 6 -26.70 -12.79 23.08
N PRO A 7 -27.30 -11.74 23.69
CA PRO A 7 -26.83 -10.37 23.51
C PRO A 7 -25.49 -10.14 24.21
N GLY A 8 -24.69 -9.20 23.69
CA GLY A 8 -23.40 -8.83 24.27
C GLY A 8 -22.29 -9.88 24.08
N LEU A 9 -22.52 -10.91 23.26
CA LEU A 9 -21.54 -11.96 23.01
C LEU A 9 -20.34 -11.40 22.21
N VAL A 10 -19.13 -11.67 22.69
CA VAL A 10 -17.89 -11.38 21.95
C VAL A 10 -17.28 -12.69 21.47
N ILE A 11 -17.17 -12.85 20.15
CA ILE A 11 -16.47 -13.94 19.49
C ILE A 11 -15.13 -13.39 19.03
N ASP A 12 -14.06 -13.79 19.72
CA ASP A 12 -12.76 -13.12 19.64
C ASP A 12 -11.61 -14.07 19.33
N GLY A 13 -11.19 -14.09 18.07
CA GLY A 13 -9.99 -14.81 17.62
C GLY A 13 -8.68 -14.10 17.92
N THR A 14 -8.70 -12.80 18.26
CA THR A 14 -7.48 -12.03 18.59
C THR A 14 -6.84 -12.48 19.89
N THR A 15 -7.62 -13.17 20.75
CA THR A 15 -7.14 -13.72 22.01
C THR A 15 -6.33 -15.02 21.86
N GLN A 16 -6.27 -15.59 20.66
CA GLN A 16 -5.60 -16.86 20.43
C GLN A 16 -4.08 -16.69 20.25
N ALA A 17 -3.34 -17.70 20.71
CA ALA A 17 -1.89 -17.70 20.59
C ALA A 17 -1.46 -17.67 19.12
N GLY A 18 -0.56 -16.73 18.79
CA GLY A 18 -0.04 -16.52 17.44
C GLY A 18 -0.71 -15.39 16.66
N TYR A 19 -1.77 -14.77 17.18
CA TYR A 19 -2.32 -13.56 16.57
C TYR A 19 -1.38 -12.37 16.80
N GLU A 20 -0.95 -11.73 15.71
CA GLU A 20 -0.09 -10.54 15.75
C GLU A 20 -0.97 -9.30 15.75
N GLY A 21 -0.95 -8.48 16.82
CA GLY A 21 -1.96 -7.44 17.02
C GLY A 21 -1.76 -6.11 16.29
N GLU A 22 -0.66 -5.92 15.56
CA GLU A 22 -0.32 -4.64 14.92
C GLU A 22 -0.50 -4.71 13.39
N ALA A 23 -1.18 -3.72 12.82
CA ALA A 23 -1.31 -3.53 11.38
C ALA A 23 -0.76 -2.17 10.96
N LEU A 24 -0.06 -2.12 9.83
CA LEU A 24 0.44 -0.87 9.23
C LEU A 24 -0.68 0.03 8.73
N ASP A 25 -1.76 -0.58 8.21
CA ASP A 25 -3.01 0.10 7.83
C ASP A 25 -4.18 -0.67 8.46
N PRO A 26 -5.09 0.00 9.20
CA PRO A 26 -6.25 -0.64 9.82
C PRO A 26 -7.19 -1.36 8.82
N LYS A 27 -7.16 -0.99 7.53
CA LYS A 27 -7.93 -1.68 6.46
C LYS A 27 -7.45 -3.10 6.20
N PHE A 28 -6.19 -3.38 6.53
CA PHE A 28 -5.55 -4.68 6.37
C PHE A 28 -5.23 -5.25 7.75
N PRO A 29 -6.25 -5.78 8.47
CA PRO A 29 -6.00 -6.36 9.78
C PRO A 29 -5.05 -7.56 9.66
N PRO A 30 -4.33 -7.88 10.75
CA PRO A 30 -3.38 -9.00 10.77
C PRO A 30 -4.06 -10.34 10.47
N ALA A 31 -3.28 -11.29 9.94
CA ALA A 31 -3.77 -12.62 9.59
C ALA A 31 -4.42 -13.33 10.82
N PRO A 32 -5.70 -13.72 10.74
CA PRO A 32 -6.35 -14.47 11.80
C PRO A 32 -5.73 -15.84 12.02
N VAL A 33 -5.61 -16.30 13.27
CA VAL A 33 -5.16 -17.66 13.58
C VAL A 33 -6.30 -18.67 13.71
N VAL A 34 -7.54 -18.19 13.79
CA VAL A 34 -8.74 -19.03 13.86
C VAL A 34 -9.52 -18.93 12.57
N SER A 35 -9.78 -20.09 11.97
CA SER A 35 -10.65 -20.19 10.79
C SER A 35 -11.99 -20.84 11.14
N LEU A 36 -13.06 -20.26 10.60
CA LEU A 36 -14.38 -20.85 10.51
C LEU A 36 -14.66 -21.16 9.03
N THR A 37 -14.65 -22.44 8.67
CA THR A 37 -14.85 -22.88 7.28
C THR A 37 -15.64 -24.17 7.19
N VAL A 38 -16.00 -24.54 5.96
CA VAL A 38 -16.81 -25.71 5.64
C VAL A 38 -15.91 -26.92 5.41
N ALA A 39 -16.32 -28.07 5.93
CA ALA A 39 -15.60 -29.32 5.70
C ALA A 39 -15.61 -29.70 4.20
N PRO A 40 -14.54 -30.31 3.66
CA PRO A 40 -14.46 -30.65 2.24
C PRO A 40 -15.69 -31.41 1.72
N GLY A 41 -16.26 -30.92 0.62
CA GLY A 41 -17.42 -31.52 -0.04
C GLY A 41 -18.76 -31.32 0.69
N GLN A 42 -18.80 -30.58 1.80
CA GLN A 42 -20.05 -30.20 2.46
C GLN A 42 -20.62 -28.91 1.87
N GLU A 43 -21.94 -28.80 1.91
CA GLU A 43 -22.68 -27.61 1.52
C GLU A 43 -23.26 -26.97 2.78
N VAL A 44 -22.84 -25.75 3.09
CA VAL A 44 -23.29 -24.99 4.26
C VAL A 44 -23.53 -23.56 3.83
N ALA A 45 -24.78 -23.14 3.87
CA ALA A 45 -25.16 -21.83 3.35
C ALA A 45 -24.65 -20.65 4.20
N ARG A 46 -24.52 -20.80 5.52
CA ARG A 46 -24.14 -19.69 6.40
C ARG A 46 -23.12 -20.07 7.44
N GLY A 47 -22.15 -19.18 7.64
CA GLY A 47 -21.22 -19.19 8.76
C GLY A 47 -21.92 -18.74 10.03
N LEU A 48 -21.64 -17.52 10.49
CA LEU A 48 -22.26 -16.95 11.68
C LEU A 48 -23.61 -16.33 11.34
N SER A 49 -24.67 -16.72 12.06
CA SER A 49 -25.99 -16.09 11.98
C SER A 49 -26.27 -15.36 13.30
N ILE A 50 -26.39 -14.04 13.25
CA ILE A 50 -26.49 -13.15 14.41
C ILE A 50 -27.91 -12.59 14.50
N ALA A 51 -28.60 -12.93 15.59
CA ALA A 51 -29.98 -12.54 15.87
C ALA A 51 -30.13 -11.73 17.18
N ALA A 52 -29.01 -11.35 17.81
CA ALA A 52 -28.99 -10.65 19.10
C ALA A 52 -28.23 -9.32 19.05
N ASN A 53 -28.54 -8.46 20.02
CA ASN A 53 -27.91 -7.15 20.15
C ASN A 53 -26.47 -7.23 20.66
N ASP A 54 -25.67 -6.21 20.33
CA ASP A 54 -24.35 -5.95 20.90
C ASP A 54 -23.36 -7.12 20.73
N VAL A 55 -23.57 -7.95 19.70
CA VAL A 55 -22.67 -9.05 19.36
C VAL A 55 -21.45 -8.50 18.63
N THR A 56 -20.25 -8.88 19.07
CA THR A 56 -19.01 -8.54 18.38
C THR A 56 -18.33 -9.78 17.82
N VAL A 57 -17.91 -9.73 16.56
CA VAL A 57 -17.11 -10.76 15.89
C VAL A 57 -15.78 -10.14 15.47
N ARG A 58 -14.66 -10.68 15.98
CA ARG A 58 -13.33 -10.16 15.65
C ARG A 58 -12.23 -11.20 15.53
N GLY A 59 -11.23 -10.90 14.70
CA GLY A 59 -9.99 -11.68 14.60
C GLY A 59 -10.19 -13.07 14.02
N LEU A 60 -11.20 -13.29 13.17
CA LEU A 60 -11.49 -14.58 12.55
C LEU A 60 -11.24 -14.54 11.03
N SER A 61 -10.83 -15.68 10.49
CA SER A 61 -10.92 -15.97 9.07
C SER A 61 -12.20 -16.78 8.83
N ILE A 62 -13.16 -16.26 8.07
CA ILE A 62 -14.45 -16.93 7.80
C ILE A 62 -14.59 -17.08 6.30
N TYR A 63 -14.77 -18.30 5.79
CA TYR A 63 -14.83 -18.55 4.34
C TYR A 63 -15.42 -19.91 3.98
N GLY A 64 -15.83 -20.06 2.72
CA GLY A 64 -16.32 -21.30 2.12
C GLY A 64 -17.83 -21.55 2.27
N PHE A 65 -18.63 -20.55 2.64
CA PHE A 65 -20.07 -20.69 2.87
C PHE A 65 -20.89 -20.42 1.61
N TRP A 66 -21.61 -21.43 1.12
CA TRP A 66 -22.27 -21.41 -0.19
C TRP A 66 -23.42 -22.43 -0.27
N THR A 67 -24.20 -22.37 -1.36
CA THR A 67 -25.20 -23.38 -1.72
C THR A 67 -25.38 -23.49 -3.24
N ARG A 68 -25.77 -24.68 -3.74
CA ARG A 68 -25.99 -24.98 -5.17
C ARG A 68 -27.20 -24.27 -5.76
N ASP A 69 -28.25 -24.15 -4.98
CA ASP A 69 -29.45 -23.43 -5.40
C ASP A 69 -29.18 -21.94 -5.18
N ARG A 70 -28.92 -21.21 -6.27
CA ARG A 70 -28.70 -19.76 -6.28
C ARG A 70 -29.97 -18.99 -5.92
N ALA A 71 -30.53 -19.26 -4.74
CA ALA A 71 -31.72 -18.64 -4.21
C ALA A 71 -31.42 -17.21 -3.72
N THR A 72 -30.98 -16.36 -4.64
CA THR A 72 -31.08 -14.90 -4.50
C THR A 72 -32.53 -14.43 -4.30
N GLN A 73 -33.51 -15.34 -4.45
CA GLN A 73 -34.94 -15.12 -4.25
C GLN A 73 -35.46 -15.49 -2.85
N THR A 74 -34.66 -16.13 -1.98
CA THR A 74 -35.07 -16.39 -0.58
C THR A 74 -34.14 -15.73 0.42
N THR A 75 -33.08 -16.40 0.86
CA THR A 75 -32.17 -15.86 1.88
C THR A 75 -30.73 -16.08 1.48
N PRO A 76 -29.90 -15.02 1.40
CA PRO A 76 -28.56 -15.15 0.86
C PRO A 76 -27.68 -16.03 1.78
N PRO A 77 -26.95 -17.01 1.21
CA PRO A 77 -25.81 -17.61 1.88
C PRO A 77 -24.73 -16.56 2.16
N SER A 78 -24.03 -16.64 3.29
CA SER A 78 -22.99 -15.65 3.64
C SER A 78 -22.05 -16.13 4.75
N ASP A 79 -20.88 -15.52 4.84
CA ASP A 79 -19.95 -15.71 5.95
C ASP A 79 -20.57 -15.24 7.27
N ILE A 80 -21.17 -14.04 7.26
CA ILE A 80 -21.89 -13.48 8.39
C ILE A 80 -23.26 -12.96 7.94
N PHE A 81 -24.32 -13.41 8.61
CA PHE A 81 -25.70 -13.05 8.34
C PHE A 81 -26.35 -12.43 9.58
N ILE A 82 -26.85 -11.19 9.48
CA ILE A 82 -27.49 -10.47 10.59
C ILE A 82 -29.00 -10.37 10.35
N SER A 83 -29.79 -10.99 11.23
CA SER A 83 -31.25 -10.91 11.22
C SER A 83 -31.86 -11.49 12.50
N ALA A 84 -32.82 -10.80 13.12
CA ALA A 84 -33.66 -11.39 14.18
C ALA A 84 -34.76 -12.32 13.63
N LYS A 85 -35.04 -12.25 12.33
CA LYS A 85 -36.07 -13.05 11.65
C LYS A 85 -35.55 -13.48 10.27
N ALA A 86 -34.82 -14.58 10.24
CA ALA A 86 -34.24 -15.10 9.01
C ALA A 86 -35.24 -16.00 8.26
N PRO A 87 -35.42 -15.83 6.94
CA PRO A 87 -36.07 -16.86 6.15
C PRO A 87 -35.26 -18.16 6.15
N PRO A 88 -35.93 -19.33 5.98
CA PRO A 88 -35.25 -20.61 5.92
C PRO A 88 -34.24 -20.64 4.77
N ILE A 89 -33.23 -21.48 4.92
CA ILE A 89 -32.14 -21.63 3.95
C ILE A 89 -32.62 -22.43 2.73
N ASP A 90 -33.45 -23.46 2.92
CA ASP A 90 -34.09 -24.12 1.78
C ASP A 90 -35.24 -23.25 1.26
N ALA A 91 -35.22 -22.97 -0.04
CA ALA A 91 -36.29 -22.30 -0.75
C ALA A 91 -37.32 -23.34 -1.20
N SER A 92 -37.87 -24.16 -0.29
CA SER A 92 -38.99 -25.04 -0.62
C SER A 92 -40.13 -24.20 -1.25
N PRO A 93 -40.90 -24.73 -2.21
CA PRO A 93 -42.12 -24.09 -2.70
C PRO A 93 -43.09 -23.66 -1.60
N ASP A 94 -43.00 -24.27 -0.42
CA ASP A 94 -43.79 -23.95 0.77
C ASP A 94 -43.22 -22.79 1.61
N THR A 95 -42.06 -22.25 1.24
CA THR A 95 -41.44 -21.11 1.94
C THR A 95 -42.34 -19.89 1.82
N PRO A 96 -42.71 -19.24 2.94
CA PRO A 96 -43.51 -18.02 2.89
C PRO A 96 -42.80 -16.94 2.06
N PRO A 97 -43.55 -16.02 1.41
CA PRO A 97 -42.93 -14.93 0.66
C PRO A 97 -42.07 -14.07 1.59
N LEU A 98 -40.95 -13.55 1.05
CA LEU A 98 -39.95 -12.82 1.85
C LEU A 98 -40.51 -11.64 2.64
N SER A 99 -41.59 -11.02 2.15
CA SER A 99 -42.29 -9.94 2.85
C SER A 99 -42.75 -10.32 4.25
N VAL A 100 -43.02 -11.60 4.53
CA VAL A 100 -43.40 -12.07 5.87
C VAL A 100 -42.24 -12.02 6.85
N PHE A 101 -40.99 -12.03 6.38
CA PHE A 101 -39.79 -11.96 7.20
C PHE A 101 -39.29 -10.52 7.42
N ARG A 102 -39.92 -9.53 6.79
CA ARG A 102 -39.61 -8.11 7.01
C ARG A 102 -39.94 -7.71 8.45
N LEU A 103 -39.05 -6.93 9.07
CA LEU A 103 -39.32 -6.26 10.34
C LEU A 103 -39.73 -4.80 10.10
N GLU A 104 -41.00 -4.51 10.37
CA GLU A 104 -41.55 -3.16 10.24
C GLU A 104 -41.01 -2.23 11.35
N GLU A 105 -40.83 -2.74 12.57
CA GLU A 105 -40.34 -1.98 13.72
C GLU A 105 -38.82 -2.16 13.91
N ALA A 106 -38.08 -1.07 14.09
CA ALA A 106 -36.63 -1.10 14.27
C ALA A 106 -36.19 -1.70 15.62
N GLU A 107 -37.03 -1.59 16.66
CA GLU A 107 -36.71 -2.03 18.03
C GLU A 107 -36.54 -3.55 18.16
N VAL A 108 -37.11 -4.32 17.22
CA VAL A 108 -37.01 -5.80 17.20
C VAL A 108 -35.87 -6.32 16.33
N ALA A 109 -35.19 -5.46 15.58
CA ALA A 109 -34.00 -5.84 14.80
C ALA A 109 -32.76 -5.93 15.71
N PRO A 110 -31.80 -6.83 15.47
CA PRO A 110 -30.54 -6.86 16.18
C PRO A 110 -29.80 -5.52 16.00
N GLN A 111 -29.34 -4.97 17.12
CA GLN A 111 -28.70 -3.66 17.16
C GLN A 111 -27.26 -3.75 17.63
N GLY A 112 -26.39 -2.84 17.18
CA GLY A 112 -25.04 -2.72 17.73
C GLY A 112 -24.13 -3.91 17.43
N VAL A 113 -24.41 -4.66 16.37
CA VAL A 113 -23.52 -5.77 15.92
C VAL A 113 -22.24 -5.17 15.35
N ILE A 114 -21.09 -5.61 15.85
CA ILE A 114 -19.76 -5.15 15.41
C ILE A 114 -19.02 -6.29 14.74
N ILE A 115 -18.60 -6.10 13.50
CA ILE A 115 -17.76 -7.02 12.72
C ILE A 115 -16.45 -6.28 12.45
N GLU A 116 -15.37 -6.68 13.12
CA GLU A 116 -14.08 -6.00 13.00
C GLU A 116 -12.86 -6.90 12.95
N GLN A 117 -11.80 -6.49 12.25
CA GLN A 117 -10.51 -7.21 12.24
C GLN A 117 -10.63 -8.65 11.75
N ASN A 118 -11.59 -8.93 10.87
CA ASN A 118 -11.78 -10.25 10.27
C ASN A 118 -11.22 -10.31 8.86
N TRP A 119 -10.86 -11.52 8.43
CA TRP A 119 -10.69 -11.88 7.04
C TRP A 119 -11.92 -12.66 6.59
N LEU A 120 -12.67 -12.15 5.62
CA LEU A 120 -13.86 -12.79 5.08
C LEU A 120 -13.60 -13.22 3.63
N GLY A 121 -13.97 -14.45 3.30
CA GLY A 121 -13.70 -15.09 2.00
C GLY A 121 -12.23 -15.47 1.74
N LEU A 122 -11.33 -15.28 2.72
CA LEU A 122 -9.90 -15.56 2.59
C LEU A 122 -9.38 -16.41 3.77
N PRO A 123 -8.67 -17.53 3.50
CA PRO A 123 -7.98 -18.30 4.53
C PRO A 123 -6.73 -17.57 5.07
N PRO A 124 -6.22 -17.93 6.27
CA PRO A 124 -5.06 -17.28 6.87
C PRO A 124 -3.75 -17.39 6.08
N ASN A 125 -3.65 -18.37 5.18
CA ASN A 125 -2.50 -18.54 4.30
C ASN A 125 -2.58 -17.71 3.02
N GLU A 126 -3.64 -16.88 2.86
CA GLU A 126 -3.89 -16.01 1.71
C GLU A 126 -4.08 -16.73 0.36
N GLU A 127 -4.15 -18.06 0.38
CA GLU A 127 -4.41 -18.84 -0.83
C GLU A 127 -5.89 -18.70 -1.22
N MET A 128 -6.16 -18.73 -2.53
CA MET A 128 -7.54 -18.76 -3.03
C MET A 128 -8.24 -20.02 -2.48
N PRO A 129 -9.38 -19.91 -1.78
CA PRO A 129 -10.05 -21.07 -1.24
C PRO A 129 -10.62 -21.96 -2.36
N ASP A 130 -10.56 -23.28 -2.18
CA ASP A 130 -11.14 -24.26 -3.13
C ASP A 130 -12.63 -24.02 -3.39
N GLN A 131 -13.32 -23.51 -2.37
CA GLN A 131 -14.72 -23.15 -2.41
C GLN A 131 -14.88 -21.71 -1.95
N LEU A 132 -15.40 -20.87 -2.82
CA LEU A 132 -15.69 -19.48 -2.50
C LEU A 132 -16.97 -19.35 -1.68
N SER A 133 -16.98 -18.35 -0.81
CA SER A 133 -18.19 -17.91 -0.14
C SER A 133 -19.10 -17.17 -1.11
N ALA A 134 -20.40 -17.28 -0.90
CA ALA A 134 -21.37 -16.61 -1.75
C ALA A 134 -21.42 -15.09 -1.48
N PHE A 135 -21.58 -14.66 -0.24
CA PHE A 135 -21.56 -13.24 0.16
C PHE A 135 -20.74 -13.08 1.45
N GLY A 136 -20.14 -11.92 1.68
CA GLY A 136 -19.39 -11.67 2.91
C GLY A 136 -20.31 -11.41 4.10
N VAL A 137 -20.73 -10.17 4.25
CA VAL A 137 -21.67 -9.75 5.30
C VAL A 137 -23.04 -9.42 4.70
N THR A 138 -24.08 -10.09 5.17
CA THR A 138 -25.47 -9.72 4.86
C THR A 138 -26.13 -9.07 6.08
N VAL A 139 -26.58 -7.83 5.95
CA VAL A 139 -27.42 -7.15 6.96
C VAL A 139 -28.87 -7.16 6.48
N PHE A 140 -29.61 -8.21 6.83
CA PHE A 140 -30.93 -8.45 6.26
C PHE A 140 -32.05 -7.73 7.02
N ASN A 141 -32.03 -7.83 8.36
CA ASN A 141 -32.94 -7.11 9.27
C ASN A 141 -32.13 -6.71 10.52
N GLY A 142 -31.25 -5.72 10.40
CA GLY A 142 -30.43 -5.19 11.50
C GLY A 142 -30.44 -3.66 11.52
N VAL A 143 -30.01 -3.06 12.62
CA VAL A 143 -29.84 -1.59 12.70
C VAL A 143 -28.55 -1.27 13.45
N ASN A 144 -27.91 -0.14 13.13
CA ASN A 144 -26.66 0.31 13.75
C ASN A 144 -25.56 -0.77 13.75
N ALA A 145 -25.51 -1.62 12.72
CA ALA A 145 -24.42 -2.56 12.54
C ALA A 145 -23.15 -1.81 12.11
N VAL A 146 -21.99 -2.25 12.60
CA VAL A 146 -20.69 -1.66 12.29
C VAL A 146 -19.81 -2.73 11.66
N ILE A 147 -19.38 -2.50 10.43
CA ILE A 147 -18.46 -3.37 9.68
C ILE A 147 -17.20 -2.54 9.44
N ARG A 148 -16.13 -2.80 10.20
CA ARG A 148 -14.91 -1.98 10.13
C ARG A 148 -13.60 -2.74 10.24
N ASN A 149 -12.52 -2.25 9.64
CA ASN A 149 -11.20 -2.86 9.76
C ASN A 149 -11.19 -4.34 9.33
N ASN A 150 -11.99 -4.72 8.32
CA ASN A 150 -11.99 -6.09 7.79
C ASN A 150 -11.32 -6.12 6.42
N ARG A 151 -10.69 -7.27 6.11
CA ARG A 151 -10.33 -7.65 4.75
C ARG A 151 -11.43 -8.56 4.21
N ILE A 152 -12.15 -8.13 3.18
CA ILE A 152 -13.29 -8.86 2.60
C ILE A 152 -13.00 -9.12 1.13
N GLU A 153 -12.72 -10.37 0.78
CA GLU A 153 -12.15 -10.70 -0.52
C GLU A 153 -12.65 -12.04 -1.07
N ASN A 154 -12.68 -12.19 -2.40
CA ASN A 154 -12.95 -13.45 -3.10
C ASN A 154 -14.36 -14.05 -2.93
N HIS A 155 -15.40 -13.22 -2.77
CA HIS A 155 -16.78 -13.72 -2.76
C HIS A 155 -17.35 -13.87 -4.19
N GLU A 156 -18.20 -14.88 -4.39
CA GLU A 156 -18.97 -15.01 -5.63
C GLU A 156 -19.90 -13.80 -5.85
N GLY A 157 -20.53 -13.32 -4.79
CA GLY A 157 -21.40 -12.16 -4.77
C GLY A 157 -20.76 -10.95 -4.10
N SER A 158 -21.60 -10.06 -3.60
CA SER A 158 -21.18 -8.83 -2.92
C SER A 158 -20.46 -9.12 -1.60
N ALA A 159 -19.48 -8.27 -1.31
CA ALA A 159 -18.74 -8.29 -0.06
C ALA A 159 -19.66 -7.92 1.11
N ILE A 160 -20.46 -6.88 0.92
CA ILE A 160 -21.47 -6.41 1.88
C ILE A 160 -22.77 -6.19 1.11
N ILE A 161 -23.86 -6.75 1.64
CA ILE A 161 -25.19 -6.59 1.06
C ILE A 161 -26.24 -6.37 2.15
N THR A 162 -27.24 -5.55 1.88
CA THR A 162 -28.40 -5.40 2.77
C THR A 162 -29.63 -6.14 2.24
N GLY A 163 -30.80 -5.94 2.84
CA GLY A 163 -32.04 -6.54 2.37
C GLY A 163 -33.25 -5.68 2.71
N PHE A 164 -33.83 -5.91 3.90
CA PHE A 164 -35.02 -5.18 4.33
C PHE A 164 -34.71 -3.95 5.18
N ARG A 165 -33.81 -4.10 6.16
CA ARG A 165 -33.47 -3.04 7.11
C ARG A 165 -32.01 -3.14 7.53
N ALA A 166 -31.31 -2.01 7.41
CA ALA A 166 -29.93 -1.76 7.78
C ALA A 166 -29.73 -0.27 8.15
N ASP A 167 -30.73 0.36 8.79
CA ASP A 167 -30.64 1.77 9.18
C ASP A 167 -29.45 2.00 10.12
N GLY A 168 -28.74 3.11 9.93
CA GLY A 168 -27.54 3.44 10.70
C GLY A 168 -26.33 2.52 10.47
N LEU A 169 -26.34 1.69 9.42
CA LEU A 169 -25.20 0.85 9.04
C LEU A 169 -23.93 1.68 8.84
N GLN A 170 -22.83 1.29 9.48
CA GLN A 170 -21.52 1.89 9.30
C GLN A 170 -20.58 0.89 8.64
N VAL A 171 -20.07 1.23 7.46
CA VAL A 171 -19.03 0.47 6.75
C VAL A 171 -17.80 1.35 6.65
N SER A 172 -16.78 1.08 7.46
CA SER A 172 -15.64 1.99 7.59
C SER A 172 -14.30 1.30 7.62
N GLU A 173 -13.28 1.87 6.96
CA GLU A 173 -11.90 1.37 7.10
C GLU A 173 -11.76 -0.12 6.73
N ASN A 174 -12.50 -0.63 5.75
CA ASN A 174 -12.32 -2.00 5.24
C ASN A 174 -11.47 -2.01 3.95
N ALA A 175 -10.75 -3.11 3.72
CA ALA A 175 -10.24 -3.47 2.41
C ALA A 175 -11.23 -4.44 1.74
N ILE A 176 -11.92 -3.99 0.69
CA ILE A 176 -12.95 -4.75 -0.03
C ILE A 176 -12.46 -5.03 -1.45
N LEU A 177 -11.99 -6.26 -1.65
CA LEU A 177 -11.14 -6.63 -2.79
C LEU A 177 -11.75 -7.76 -3.60
N THR A 178 -11.74 -7.68 -4.93
CA THR A 178 -11.95 -8.86 -5.80
C THR A 178 -13.24 -9.68 -5.51
N ASN A 179 -14.34 -9.01 -5.15
CA ASN A 179 -15.63 -9.66 -4.92
C ASN A 179 -16.52 -9.60 -6.18
N GLY A 180 -17.63 -10.34 -6.15
CA GLY A 180 -18.61 -10.35 -7.24
C GLY A 180 -18.30 -11.31 -8.38
N LEU A 181 -17.42 -12.29 -8.14
CA LEU A 181 -16.86 -13.19 -9.16
C LEU A 181 -17.92 -14.03 -9.90
N ALA A 182 -19.02 -14.35 -9.22
CA ALA A 182 -20.11 -15.19 -9.71
C ALA A 182 -21.46 -14.87 -9.03
N GLY A 183 -22.04 -13.69 -9.27
CA GLY A 183 -23.34 -13.38 -8.66
C GLY A 183 -23.76 -11.93 -8.79
N MET A 184 -24.26 -11.36 -7.70
CA MET A 184 -24.40 -9.91 -7.57
C MET A 184 -23.00 -9.31 -7.52
N PRO A 185 -22.58 -8.52 -8.53
CA PRO A 185 -21.16 -8.30 -8.76
C PRO A 185 -20.60 -7.10 -7.98
N ASP A 186 -21.45 -6.31 -7.34
CA ASP A 186 -21.06 -5.05 -6.70
C ASP A 186 -20.37 -5.29 -5.35
N ALA A 187 -19.38 -4.48 -4.98
CA ALA A 187 -18.62 -4.69 -3.74
C ALA A 187 -19.50 -4.46 -2.50
N ILE A 188 -20.12 -3.28 -2.44
CA ILE A 188 -21.15 -2.93 -1.45
C ILE A 188 -22.47 -2.70 -2.18
N ARG A 189 -23.49 -3.49 -1.85
CA ARG A 189 -24.83 -3.36 -2.42
C ARG A 189 -25.84 -3.04 -1.33
N LEU A 190 -26.45 -1.85 -1.40
CA LEU A 190 -27.46 -1.45 -0.42
C LEU A 190 -28.86 -1.40 -1.05
N ASP A 191 -29.79 -2.16 -0.49
CA ASP A 191 -31.23 -2.13 -0.72
C ASP A 191 -32.04 -2.13 0.59
N GLY A 192 -33.35 -1.83 0.49
CA GLY A 192 -34.23 -1.68 1.64
C GLY A 192 -33.99 -0.40 2.44
N SER A 193 -34.40 -0.40 3.71
CA SER A 193 -34.24 0.75 4.61
C SER A 193 -32.80 0.88 5.06
N VAL A 194 -32.13 1.96 4.69
CA VAL A 194 -30.71 2.22 4.98
C VAL A 194 -30.51 3.66 5.49
N ALA A 195 -31.52 4.20 6.17
CA ALA A 195 -31.52 5.59 6.59
C ALA A 195 -30.32 5.88 7.49
N GLY A 196 -29.52 6.88 7.11
CA GLY A 196 -28.34 7.30 7.87
C GLY A 196 -27.15 6.34 7.77
N ALA A 197 -27.15 5.42 6.80
CA ALA A 197 -26.00 4.56 6.55
C ALA A 197 -24.78 5.38 6.09
N GLN A 198 -23.59 4.94 6.47
CA GLN A 198 -22.32 5.60 6.19
C GLN A 198 -21.31 4.60 5.64
N ILE A 199 -20.68 4.94 4.52
CA ILE A 199 -19.59 4.18 3.89
C ILE A 199 -18.38 5.10 3.86
N THR A 200 -17.42 4.89 4.77
CA THR A 200 -16.32 5.85 5.00
C THR A 200 -14.93 5.26 5.00
N SER A 201 -13.96 5.91 4.35
CA SER A 201 -12.54 5.55 4.47
C SER A 201 -12.19 4.10 4.09
N ASN A 202 -12.99 3.46 3.21
CA ASN A 202 -12.72 2.11 2.72
C ASN A 202 -11.81 2.14 1.50
N LEU A 203 -11.03 1.08 1.31
CA LEU A 203 -10.41 0.74 0.04
C LEU A 203 -11.34 -0.25 -0.67
N ILE A 204 -11.89 0.16 -1.81
CA ILE A 204 -12.79 -0.66 -2.63
C ILE A 204 -12.14 -0.88 -3.99
N CYS A 205 -11.50 -2.03 -4.15
CA CYS A 205 -10.67 -2.29 -5.32
C CYS A 205 -10.96 -3.61 -6.03
N GLY A 206 -10.96 -3.57 -7.37
CA GLY A 206 -10.82 -4.79 -8.16
C GLY A 206 -12.05 -5.68 -8.18
N ASN A 207 -13.22 -5.17 -7.78
CA ASN A 207 -14.48 -5.91 -7.76
C ASN A 207 -15.10 -6.00 -9.17
N ASP A 208 -15.88 -7.04 -9.44
CA ASP A 208 -16.38 -7.35 -10.79
C ASP A 208 -17.47 -6.38 -11.29
N GLY A 209 -18.23 -5.80 -10.36
CA GLY A 209 -19.29 -4.81 -10.57
C GLY A 209 -18.93 -3.44 -9.99
N SER A 210 -19.92 -2.66 -9.60
CA SER A 210 -19.70 -1.32 -9.04
C SER A 210 -18.97 -1.44 -7.69
N GLY A 211 -18.17 -0.44 -7.32
CA GLY A 211 -17.64 -0.37 -5.96
C GLY A 211 -18.77 -0.23 -4.94
N ILE A 212 -19.68 0.72 -5.19
CA ILE A 212 -20.88 0.93 -4.36
C ILE A 212 -22.11 1.01 -5.25
N TYR A 213 -23.14 0.24 -4.91
CA TYR A 213 -24.36 0.15 -5.67
C TYR A 213 -25.60 0.32 -4.78
N LEU A 214 -26.27 1.46 -4.89
CA LEU A 214 -27.50 1.76 -4.17
C LEU A 214 -28.70 1.35 -5.03
N PHE A 215 -29.39 0.28 -4.62
CA PHE A 215 -30.51 -0.27 -5.36
C PHE A 215 -31.86 0.10 -4.74
N LYS A 216 -32.38 1.26 -5.16
CA LYS A 216 -33.68 1.76 -4.70
C LYS A 216 -33.83 1.73 -3.17
N PRO A 217 -32.82 2.19 -2.40
CA PRO A 217 -32.92 2.24 -0.96
C PRO A 217 -34.05 3.17 -0.50
N ASP A 218 -34.61 2.87 0.67
CA ASP A 218 -35.39 3.80 1.47
C ASP A 218 -34.42 4.52 2.43
N GLY A 219 -34.34 5.85 2.31
CA GLY A 219 -33.43 6.70 3.10
C GLY A 219 -32.14 7.10 2.37
N SER A 220 -31.34 7.93 3.02
CA SER A 220 -30.11 8.49 2.46
C SER A 220 -28.85 7.82 3.01
N VAL A 221 -27.78 7.86 2.22
CA VAL A 221 -26.48 7.23 2.52
C VAL A 221 -25.39 8.27 2.32
N GLN A 222 -24.42 8.32 3.23
CA GLN A 222 -23.19 9.11 3.07
C GLN A 222 -22.04 8.21 2.65
N ILE A 223 -21.36 8.57 1.56
CA ILE A 223 -20.22 7.88 0.97
C ILE A 223 -19.05 8.88 0.96
N ARG A 224 -18.06 8.69 1.83
CA ARG A 224 -17.01 9.69 2.07
C ARG A 224 -15.61 9.13 2.27
N ASP A 225 -14.58 9.82 1.79
CA ASP A 225 -13.16 9.47 1.96
C ASP A 225 -12.79 8.06 1.46
N ASN A 226 -13.57 7.44 0.57
CA ASN A 226 -13.25 6.11 0.06
C ASN A 226 -12.27 6.21 -1.12
N ALA A 227 -11.39 5.22 -1.24
CA ALA A 227 -10.61 4.97 -2.44
C ALA A 227 -11.30 3.88 -3.26
N ILE A 228 -11.90 4.25 -4.40
CA ILE A 228 -12.73 3.37 -5.23
C ILE A 228 -12.06 3.24 -6.59
N GLN A 229 -11.46 2.07 -6.87
CA GLN A 229 -10.58 1.93 -8.03
C GLN A 229 -10.61 0.54 -8.67
N TYR A 230 -10.36 0.46 -9.98
CA TYR A 230 -10.28 -0.81 -10.71
C TYR A 230 -11.51 -1.73 -10.58
N ASN A 231 -12.68 -1.17 -10.24
CA ASN A 231 -13.90 -1.95 -10.14
C ASN A 231 -14.53 -2.12 -11.53
N GLY A 232 -15.65 -2.82 -11.63
CA GLY A 232 -16.37 -3.02 -12.89
C GLY A 232 -15.68 -3.96 -13.86
N ARG A 233 -14.75 -4.80 -13.38
CA ARG A 233 -13.87 -5.65 -14.21
C ARG A 233 -14.60 -6.56 -15.19
N ARG A 234 -15.84 -6.95 -14.87
CA ARG A 234 -16.65 -7.84 -15.69
C ARG A 234 -17.73 -7.14 -16.49
N PHE A 235 -18.25 -6.02 -15.99
CA PHE A 235 -19.50 -5.43 -16.50
C PHE A 235 -19.40 -3.95 -16.90
N GLU A 236 -18.19 -3.37 -16.95
CA GLU A 236 -17.96 -1.99 -17.39
C GLU A 236 -18.90 -1.00 -16.70
N ARG A 237 -19.02 -1.12 -15.36
CA ARG A 237 -19.99 -0.37 -14.54
C ARG A 237 -19.42 0.95 -14.03
N ALA A 238 -20.29 1.85 -13.60
CA ALA A 238 -19.91 2.99 -12.78
C ALA A 238 -19.22 2.55 -11.47
N ALA A 239 -18.32 3.38 -10.94
CA ALA A 239 -17.68 3.08 -9.66
C ALA A 239 -18.69 3.20 -8.50
N VAL A 240 -19.53 4.24 -8.54
CA VAL A 240 -20.64 4.46 -7.62
C VAL A 240 -21.94 4.63 -8.40
N TYR A 241 -22.92 3.77 -8.15
CA TYR A 241 -24.24 3.85 -8.77
C TYR A 241 -25.30 4.21 -7.73
N VAL A 242 -26.01 5.32 -7.96
CA VAL A 242 -26.96 5.90 -7.00
C VAL A 242 -28.38 5.87 -7.56
N MET A 243 -29.30 5.32 -6.78
CA MET A 243 -30.75 5.47 -6.94
C MET A 243 -31.32 6.04 -5.66
N GLY A 244 -32.29 6.94 -5.74
CA GLY A 244 -32.90 7.57 -4.56
C GLY A 244 -32.44 9.02 -4.38
N SER A 245 -32.80 9.60 -3.24
CA SER A 245 -32.63 11.03 -3.00
C SER A 245 -31.81 11.32 -1.74
N ASP A 246 -31.25 12.52 -1.69
CA ASP A 246 -30.53 13.06 -0.53
C ASP A 246 -29.26 12.29 -0.14
N HIS A 247 -28.72 11.45 -1.04
CA HIS A 247 -27.43 10.78 -0.84
C HIS A 247 -26.28 11.80 -0.92
N GLN A 248 -25.19 11.53 -0.20
CA GLN A 248 -23.97 12.33 -0.25
C GLN A 248 -22.83 11.44 -0.72
N VAL A 249 -22.16 11.81 -1.80
CA VAL A 249 -20.93 11.19 -2.29
C VAL A 249 -19.88 12.28 -2.31
N ILE A 250 -19.01 12.32 -1.31
CA ILE A 250 -18.13 13.45 -1.07
C ILE A 250 -16.71 13.03 -0.73
N ASP A 251 -15.71 13.80 -1.17
CA ASP A 251 -14.29 13.60 -0.81
C ASP A 251 -13.74 12.19 -1.12
N ASN A 252 -14.31 11.48 -2.10
CA ASN A 252 -13.81 10.17 -2.51
C ASN A 252 -12.79 10.31 -3.64
N PHE A 253 -11.80 9.42 -3.65
CA PHE A 253 -11.00 9.16 -4.83
C PHE A 253 -11.66 8.06 -5.66
N ILE A 254 -11.94 8.33 -6.94
CA ILE A 254 -12.62 7.40 -7.86
C ILE A 254 -11.83 7.32 -9.16
N GLY A 255 -11.24 6.18 -9.48
CA GLY A 255 -10.49 6.11 -10.74
C GLY A 255 -10.19 4.73 -11.29
N TYR A 256 -9.61 4.71 -12.48
CA TYR A 256 -9.31 3.48 -13.22
C TYR A 256 -10.56 2.62 -13.40
N GLN A 257 -11.64 3.25 -13.85
CA GLN A 257 -12.96 2.66 -13.93
C GLN A 257 -13.35 2.48 -15.41
N PRO A 258 -13.79 1.28 -15.84
CA PRO A 258 -14.23 1.01 -17.21
C PRO A 258 -15.63 1.59 -17.51
N GLY A 259 -16.03 2.66 -16.82
CA GLY A 259 -17.31 3.35 -16.91
C GLY A 259 -17.25 4.69 -16.18
N PRO A 260 -18.40 5.35 -15.92
CA PRO A 260 -18.43 6.61 -15.20
C PRO A 260 -17.89 6.51 -13.76
N GLY A 261 -17.46 7.63 -13.21
CA GLY A 261 -17.10 7.71 -11.80
C GLY A 261 -18.35 7.50 -10.93
N ILE A 262 -19.31 8.40 -11.05
CA ILE A 262 -20.60 8.35 -10.34
C ILE A 262 -21.74 8.40 -11.36
N THR A 263 -22.71 7.50 -11.24
CA THR A 263 -23.96 7.53 -12.03
C THR A 263 -25.15 7.71 -11.12
N VAL A 264 -26.04 8.64 -11.45
CA VAL A 264 -27.33 8.83 -10.76
C VAL A 264 -28.46 8.39 -11.67
N ALA A 265 -29.21 7.37 -11.27
CA ALA A 265 -30.35 6.88 -12.03
C ALA A 265 -31.54 7.86 -11.97
N ALA A 266 -32.30 7.92 -13.05
CA ALA A 266 -33.57 8.66 -13.07
C ALA A 266 -34.76 7.88 -12.48
N TYR A 267 -34.61 6.57 -12.23
CA TYR A 267 -35.67 5.71 -11.70
C TYR A 267 -35.17 4.77 -10.59
N PRO A 268 -35.81 4.75 -9.40
CA PRO A 268 -36.84 5.70 -8.95
C PRO A 268 -36.33 7.14 -9.00
N ALA A 269 -37.24 8.10 -8.94
CA ALA A 269 -36.88 9.51 -9.06
C ALA A 269 -35.79 9.88 -8.03
N SER A 270 -34.66 10.37 -8.52
CA SER A 270 -33.48 10.68 -7.72
C SER A 270 -33.25 12.19 -7.71
N HIS A 271 -33.23 12.80 -6.54
CA HIS A 271 -33.09 14.24 -6.37
C HIS A 271 -32.16 14.59 -5.20
N ARG A 272 -31.54 15.77 -5.25
CA ARG A 272 -30.73 16.33 -4.15
C ARG A 272 -29.57 15.44 -3.73
N ASN A 273 -29.06 14.59 -4.62
CA ASN A 273 -27.84 13.86 -4.33
C ASN A 273 -26.65 14.80 -4.51
N LEU A 274 -25.84 14.94 -3.47
CA LEU A 274 -24.70 15.86 -3.43
C LEU A 274 -23.42 15.09 -3.77
N LEU A 275 -22.77 15.45 -4.87
CA LEU A 275 -21.64 14.71 -5.46
C LEU A 275 -20.36 15.57 -5.50
N ARG A 276 -19.92 16.07 -4.35
CA ARG A 276 -18.96 17.20 -4.26
C ARG A 276 -17.55 16.77 -3.85
N SER A 277 -16.55 17.53 -4.26
CA SER A 277 -15.14 17.36 -3.86
C SER A 277 -14.54 15.97 -4.10
N ASN A 278 -15.18 15.14 -4.95
CA ASN A 278 -14.60 13.86 -5.37
C ASN A 278 -13.53 14.12 -6.42
N THR A 279 -12.46 13.34 -6.40
CA THR A 279 -11.39 13.39 -7.40
C THR A 279 -11.45 12.16 -8.30
N PHE A 280 -11.16 12.37 -9.57
CA PHE A 280 -11.32 11.35 -10.60
C PHE A 280 -10.06 11.19 -11.46
N ALA A 281 -9.77 9.95 -11.86
CA ALA A 281 -8.66 9.63 -12.75
C ALA A 281 -9.00 8.43 -13.64
N ASP A 282 -8.57 8.42 -14.90
CA ASP A 282 -8.65 7.29 -15.83
C ASP A 282 -10.04 6.61 -15.87
N LEU A 283 -11.02 7.31 -16.44
CA LEU A 283 -12.41 6.84 -16.58
C LEU A 283 -12.75 6.67 -18.05
N ASP A 284 -13.44 5.57 -18.39
CA ASP A 284 -14.03 5.40 -19.74
C ASP A 284 -15.32 6.22 -19.95
N GLY A 285 -15.88 6.79 -18.87
CA GLY A 285 -17.11 7.59 -18.87
C GLY A 285 -16.96 8.95 -18.17
N LEU A 286 -18.07 9.66 -17.96
CA LEU A 286 -18.05 10.95 -17.25
C LEU A 286 -17.67 10.78 -15.78
N SER A 287 -17.09 11.80 -15.16
CA SER A 287 -16.91 11.84 -13.70
C SER A 287 -18.24 11.72 -12.96
N ILE A 288 -19.25 12.44 -13.45
CA ILE A 288 -20.64 12.36 -12.98
C ILE A 288 -21.54 12.24 -14.21
N ASP A 289 -22.37 11.21 -14.25
CA ASP A 289 -23.35 10.95 -15.30
C ASP A 289 -24.75 10.91 -14.69
N LEU A 290 -25.66 11.72 -15.23
CA LEU A 290 -27.04 11.80 -14.76
C LEU A 290 -27.94 11.11 -15.78
N ASN A 291 -28.19 9.82 -15.60
CA ASN A 291 -29.01 9.07 -16.56
C ASN A 291 -30.43 9.67 -16.68
N THR A 292 -31.03 9.52 -17.86
CA THR A 292 -32.42 9.87 -18.14
C THR A 292 -33.39 8.69 -17.98
N GLN A 293 -34.67 8.95 -17.78
CA GLN A 293 -35.71 7.91 -17.67
C GLN A 293 -35.93 7.15 -18.99
N GLY A 294 -35.60 7.76 -20.12
CA GLY A 294 -35.73 7.15 -21.45
C GLY A 294 -34.60 6.17 -21.78
N ASN A 295 -33.49 6.23 -21.05
CA ASN A 295 -32.29 5.44 -21.30
C ASN A 295 -32.27 4.25 -20.33
N THR A 296 -32.92 3.17 -20.77
CA THR A 296 -33.13 1.95 -20.00
C THR A 296 -32.36 0.75 -20.56
N GLU A 297 -31.47 0.96 -21.53
CA GLU A 297 -30.66 -0.11 -22.08
C GLU A 297 -29.62 -0.58 -21.05
N VAL A 298 -29.15 -1.82 -21.21
CA VAL A 298 -28.11 -2.39 -20.33
C VAL A 298 -26.86 -1.52 -20.34
N ARG A 299 -26.53 -0.94 -21.51
CA ARG A 299 -25.40 -0.02 -21.65
C ARG A 299 -25.57 1.21 -20.77
N ASP A 300 -26.74 1.83 -20.73
CA ASP A 300 -26.97 3.08 -19.98
C ASP A 300 -26.76 2.85 -18.48
N PHE A 301 -27.15 1.66 -18.01
CA PHE A 301 -26.92 1.22 -16.65
C PHE A 301 -25.44 0.94 -16.33
N GLN A 302 -24.67 0.44 -17.32
CA GLN A 302 -23.27 0.11 -17.14
C GLN A 302 -22.37 1.34 -17.29
N LYS A 303 -22.49 2.04 -18.43
CA LYS A 303 -21.59 3.10 -18.88
C LYS A 303 -22.17 4.51 -18.76
N GLY A 304 -23.37 4.66 -18.22
CA GLY A 304 -24.10 5.94 -18.27
C GLY A 304 -24.65 6.24 -19.66
N ASP A 305 -25.40 7.33 -19.78
CA ASP A 305 -25.98 7.77 -21.05
C ASP A 305 -25.29 8.98 -21.68
N GLY A 306 -24.27 9.50 -21.00
CA GLY A 306 -23.42 10.58 -21.48
C GLY A 306 -24.01 11.97 -21.26
N PRO A 307 -23.37 13.01 -21.80
CA PRO A 307 -23.69 14.39 -21.47
C PRO A 307 -25.14 14.77 -21.82
N ASN A 308 -25.85 15.30 -20.84
CA ASN A 308 -27.22 15.74 -21.00
C ASN A 308 -27.34 17.06 -21.79
N PRO A 309 -28.33 17.20 -22.68
CA PRO A 309 -28.60 18.49 -23.29
C PRO A 309 -29.13 19.50 -22.27
N PRO A 310 -28.88 20.81 -22.45
CA PRO A 310 -29.37 21.84 -21.52
C PRO A 310 -30.88 21.76 -21.26
N ARG A 311 -31.26 21.94 -20.00
CA ARG A 311 -32.62 21.85 -19.47
C ARG A 311 -33.12 23.23 -19.07
N ASN A 312 -33.80 23.87 -20.01
CA ASN A 312 -34.30 25.25 -19.92
C ASN A 312 -35.79 25.36 -19.58
N SER A 313 -36.44 24.27 -19.13
CA SER A 313 -37.83 24.30 -18.69
C SER A 313 -38.08 23.34 -17.53
N HIS A 314 -39.08 23.65 -16.71
CA HIS A 314 -39.49 22.80 -15.59
C HIS A 314 -39.86 21.38 -16.02
N ASN A 315 -40.54 21.23 -17.16
CA ASN A 315 -41.04 19.92 -17.62
C ASN A 315 -39.93 18.93 -18.02
N ARG A 316 -38.73 19.42 -18.37
CA ARG A 316 -37.62 18.53 -18.80
C ARG A 316 -36.71 18.07 -17.65
N ARG A 317 -36.89 18.63 -16.44
CA ARG A 317 -36.08 18.33 -15.24
C ARG A 317 -36.45 17.01 -14.55
N PRO A 318 -37.73 16.58 -14.47
CA PRO A 318 -38.12 15.33 -13.79
C PRO A 318 -37.62 14.03 -14.46
N GLU A 319 -37.13 14.11 -15.69
CA GLU A 319 -36.81 12.93 -16.52
C GLU A 319 -35.36 12.45 -16.37
N THR A 320 -34.60 12.94 -15.39
CA THR A 320 -33.16 12.67 -15.26
C THR A 320 -32.75 12.62 -13.80
N GLY A 321 -31.67 11.88 -13.49
CA GLY A 321 -31.03 11.90 -12.18
C GLY A 321 -30.74 13.33 -11.70
N ASN A 322 -30.89 13.58 -10.40
CA ASN A 322 -30.76 14.91 -9.77
C ASN A 322 -31.61 16.02 -10.40
N GLY A 323 -32.76 15.67 -10.98
CA GLY A 323 -33.62 16.66 -11.62
C GLY A 323 -32.94 17.41 -12.77
N ALA A 324 -31.85 16.87 -13.32
CA ALA A 324 -31.11 17.45 -14.44
C ALA A 324 -30.64 18.90 -14.21
N ILE A 325 -30.11 19.23 -13.02
CA ILE A 325 -29.42 20.52 -12.85
C ILE A 325 -28.42 20.72 -14.00
N ASN A 326 -28.45 21.91 -14.62
CA ASN A 326 -27.60 22.18 -15.77
C ASN A 326 -26.14 22.15 -15.35
N ALA A 327 -25.30 21.47 -16.12
CA ALA A 327 -23.86 21.63 -16.02
C ALA A 327 -23.49 23.12 -16.21
N PRO A 328 -22.50 23.65 -15.47
CA PRO A 328 -22.00 25.00 -15.72
C PRO A 328 -21.57 25.16 -17.18
N GLN A 329 -21.79 26.35 -17.73
CA GLN A 329 -21.32 26.72 -19.05
C GLN A 329 -20.31 27.85 -18.93
N PHE A 330 -19.05 27.59 -19.27
CA PHE A 330 -18.06 28.65 -19.40
C PHE A 330 -18.43 29.61 -20.55
N ASP A 331 -18.14 30.91 -20.38
CA ASP A 331 -18.39 31.92 -21.42
C ASP A 331 -17.49 31.73 -22.65
N SER A 332 -16.35 31.03 -22.47
CA SER A 332 -15.37 30.73 -23.50
C SER A 332 -14.74 29.35 -23.25
N TYR A 333 -14.30 28.69 -24.32
CA TYR A 333 -13.47 27.49 -24.22
C TYR A 333 -12.00 27.81 -23.92
N THR A 334 -11.62 29.09 -24.00
CA THR A 334 -10.28 29.56 -23.67
C THR A 334 -10.30 30.81 -22.80
N PHE A 335 -9.43 30.85 -21.80
CA PHE A 335 -9.26 31.99 -20.90
C PHE A 335 -7.80 32.44 -20.86
N PRO A 336 -7.48 33.72 -21.12
CA PRO A 336 -6.12 34.21 -21.05
C PRO A 336 -5.67 34.35 -19.60
N ALA A 337 -4.52 33.78 -19.27
CA ALA A 337 -3.87 33.94 -17.98
C ALA A 337 -3.26 35.34 -17.83
N SER A 338 -3.32 35.87 -16.61
CA SER A 338 -2.64 37.08 -16.16
C SER A 338 -1.61 36.72 -15.10
N GLY A 339 -0.35 36.52 -15.51
CA GLY A 339 0.68 35.99 -14.62
C GLY A 339 0.46 34.51 -14.30
N SER A 340 0.36 34.16 -13.02
CA SER A 340 0.03 32.80 -12.54
C SER A 340 -1.47 32.54 -12.39
N ALA A 341 -2.28 33.59 -12.54
CA ALA A 341 -3.71 33.55 -12.30
C ALA A 341 -4.50 33.55 -13.61
N VAL A 342 -5.69 32.94 -13.59
CA VAL A 342 -6.69 33.05 -14.66
C VAL A 342 -8.04 33.41 -14.06
N THR A 343 -8.75 34.32 -14.71
CA THR A 343 -10.15 34.60 -14.37
C THR A 343 -11.04 33.83 -15.33
N VAL A 344 -11.79 32.87 -14.79
CA VAL A 344 -12.79 32.11 -15.54
C VAL A 344 -14.18 32.64 -15.22
N THR A 345 -15.01 32.76 -16.25
CA THR A 345 -16.39 33.24 -16.13
C THR A 345 -17.34 32.28 -16.84
N GLY A 346 -18.57 32.23 -16.37
CA GLY A 346 -19.58 31.40 -16.99
C GLY A 346 -20.96 31.59 -16.37
N ARG A 347 -21.86 30.68 -16.76
CA ARG A 347 -23.24 30.63 -16.31
C ARG A 347 -23.59 29.28 -15.70
N ALA A 348 -24.42 29.31 -14.68
CA ALA A 348 -25.05 28.15 -14.07
C ALA A 348 -26.47 28.52 -13.61
N ASP A 349 -27.18 27.56 -13.02
CA ASP A 349 -28.47 27.87 -12.40
C ASP A 349 -28.26 28.91 -11.25
N PRO A 350 -29.12 29.95 -11.11
CA PRO A 350 -28.93 31.02 -10.13
C PRO A 350 -28.77 30.53 -8.69
N GLY A 351 -27.77 31.05 -7.98
CA GLY A 351 -27.49 30.69 -6.59
C GLY A 351 -26.77 29.34 -6.40
N ALA A 352 -26.54 28.57 -7.47
CA ALA A 352 -25.82 27.30 -7.39
C ALA A 352 -24.35 27.49 -6.96
N GLU A 353 -23.85 26.53 -6.19
CA GLU A 353 -22.43 26.44 -5.83
C GLU A 353 -21.67 25.73 -6.96
N ILE A 354 -20.54 26.31 -7.38
CA ILE A 354 -19.75 25.86 -8.52
C ILE A 354 -18.41 25.38 -8.01
N ASP A 355 -18.18 24.07 -8.04
CA ASP A 355 -16.88 23.48 -7.73
C ASP A 355 -16.05 23.44 -9.02
N LEU A 356 -14.90 24.12 -9.03
CA LEU A 356 -13.98 24.18 -10.17
C LEU A 356 -12.83 23.20 -9.99
N TYR A 357 -12.51 22.48 -11.07
CA TYR A 357 -11.50 21.44 -11.06
C TYR A 357 -10.42 21.68 -12.10
N GLN A 358 -9.20 21.30 -11.78
CA GLN A 358 -8.17 21.06 -12.78
C GLN A 358 -8.40 19.69 -13.42
N VAL A 359 -8.10 19.63 -14.71
CA VAL A 359 -8.22 18.43 -15.54
C VAL A 359 -6.85 18.16 -16.16
N ILE A 360 -6.32 16.95 -15.94
CA ILE A 360 -4.97 16.58 -16.42
C ILE A 360 -5.04 15.81 -17.75
N GLU A 361 -6.11 15.05 -17.98
CA GLU A 361 -6.22 14.14 -19.12
C GLU A 361 -6.71 14.81 -20.42
N ALA A 362 -6.52 14.08 -21.53
CA ALA A 362 -6.56 14.65 -22.87
C ALA A 362 -7.90 14.52 -23.60
N GLU A 363 -8.87 13.77 -23.06
CA GLU A 363 -10.15 13.53 -23.74
C GLU A 363 -10.98 14.81 -23.77
N PHE A 364 -11.24 15.31 -24.98
CA PHE A 364 -12.03 16.51 -25.20
C PHE A 364 -13.36 16.09 -25.84
N PRO A 365 -14.53 16.59 -25.37
CA PRO A 365 -14.70 17.77 -24.50
C PRO A 365 -14.85 17.49 -23.00
N PHE A 366 -14.81 16.23 -22.54
CA PHE A 366 -14.96 15.86 -21.13
C PHE A 366 -13.80 14.96 -20.70
N SER A 367 -13.29 15.18 -19.49
CA SER A 367 -12.19 14.43 -18.90
C SER A 367 -12.38 14.35 -17.39
N PRO A 368 -11.72 13.40 -16.69
CA PRO A 368 -11.80 13.26 -15.25
C PRO A 368 -11.48 14.55 -14.48
N LEU A 369 -12.32 14.88 -13.50
CA LEU A 369 -12.12 16.01 -12.58
C LEU A 369 -11.02 15.66 -11.56
N THR A 370 -9.77 16.02 -11.81
CA THR A 370 -8.61 15.46 -11.10
C THR A 370 -8.32 16.13 -9.76
N GLU A 371 -8.43 17.45 -9.69
CA GLU A 371 -8.10 18.22 -8.49
C GLU A 371 -9.08 19.37 -8.30
N LEU A 372 -9.64 19.50 -7.09
CA LEU A 372 -10.51 20.62 -6.75
C LEU A 372 -9.66 21.90 -6.55
N LEU A 373 -9.92 22.92 -7.36
CA LEU A 373 -9.24 24.22 -7.30
C LEU A 373 -9.94 25.20 -6.36
N GLY A 374 -11.25 25.04 -6.17
CA GLY A 374 -12.04 25.87 -5.27
C GLY A 374 -13.51 25.91 -5.64
N THR A 375 -14.29 26.60 -4.80
CA THR A 375 -15.73 26.75 -4.97
C THR A 375 -16.11 28.23 -5.03
N VAL A 376 -16.99 28.59 -5.96
CA VAL A 376 -17.64 29.91 -6.04
C VAL A 376 -19.15 29.75 -6.08
N GLN A 377 -19.90 30.85 -6.00
CA GLN A 377 -21.36 30.83 -6.12
C GLN A 377 -21.80 31.63 -7.33
N ALA A 378 -22.78 31.12 -8.07
CA ALA A 378 -23.46 31.86 -9.13
C ALA A 378 -24.37 32.93 -8.53
N ASP A 379 -24.37 34.12 -9.11
CA ASP A 379 -25.22 35.22 -8.66
C ASP A 379 -26.71 35.00 -9.04
N GLY A 380 -27.55 36.00 -8.74
CA GLY A 380 -28.99 35.94 -9.03
C GLY A 380 -29.33 35.89 -10.52
N ASP A 381 -28.39 36.28 -11.40
CA ASP A 381 -28.50 36.19 -12.86
C ASP A 381 -27.84 34.91 -13.40
N GLY A 382 -27.36 34.05 -12.51
CA GLY A 382 -26.68 32.80 -12.83
C GLY A 382 -25.24 32.97 -13.30
N VAL A 383 -24.63 34.14 -13.15
CA VAL A 383 -23.24 34.39 -13.56
C VAL A 383 -22.30 33.99 -12.44
N PHE A 384 -21.22 33.29 -12.77
CA PHE A 384 -20.13 33.02 -11.84
C PHE A 384 -18.80 33.55 -12.38
N THR A 385 -17.90 33.93 -11.47
CA THR A 385 -16.53 34.36 -11.76
C THR A 385 -15.60 33.75 -10.73
N ALA A 386 -14.54 33.10 -11.18
CA ALA A 386 -13.52 32.52 -10.30
C ALA A 386 -12.12 32.96 -10.73
N SER A 387 -11.27 33.27 -9.76
CA SER A 387 -9.83 33.49 -9.97
C SER A 387 -9.09 32.24 -9.54
N LEU A 388 -8.40 31.58 -10.46
CA LEU A 388 -7.69 30.32 -10.24
C LEU A 388 -6.19 30.54 -10.41
N GLU A 389 -5.38 30.00 -9.49
CA GLU A 389 -3.91 30.02 -9.59
C GLU A 389 -3.43 28.75 -10.29
N VAL A 390 -3.55 28.73 -11.62
CA VAL A 390 -3.11 27.61 -12.47
C VAL A 390 -2.27 28.12 -13.64
N PRO A 391 -1.19 27.40 -14.03
CA PRO A 391 -0.34 27.85 -15.12
C PRO A 391 -1.05 27.85 -16.48
N ALA A 392 -0.57 28.67 -17.40
CA ALA A 392 -0.99 28.61 -18.80
C ALA A 392 -0.71 27.20 -19.38
N GLY A 393 -1.67 26.69 -20.15
CA GLY A 393 -1.69 25.30 -20.61
C GLY A 393 -2.56 24.38 -19.75
N SER A 394 -2.92 24.80 -18.53
CA SER A 394 -3.86 24.05 -17.69
C SER A 394 -5.24 23.98 -18.32
N ARG A 395 -5.97 22.93 -17.96
CA ARG A 395 -7.36 22.71 -18.35
C ARG A 395 -8.24 22.71 -17.11
N VAL A 396 -9.44 23.25 -17.24
CA VAL A 396 -10.38 23.37 -16.13
C VAL A 396 -11.77 22.90 -16.55
N SER A 397 -12.50 22.32 -15.60
CA SER A 397 -13.91 22.00 -15.70
C SER A 397 -14.62 22.42 -14.40
N ALA A 398 -15.94 22.27 -14.35
CA ALA A 398 -16.73 22.65 -13.19
C ALA A 398 -17.99 21.78 -13.07
N ILE A 399 -18.52 21.65 -11.87
CA ILE A 399 -19.86 21.11 -11.60
C ILE A 399 -20.67 22.15 -10.82
N ALA A 400 -21.99 22.13 -10.96
CA ALA A 400 -22.90 22.96 -10.19
C ALA A 400 -23.61 22.09 -9.14
N THR A 401 -23.88 22.66 -7.97
CA THR A 401 -24.74 22.05 -6.95
C THR A 401 -25.82 23.05 -6.55
N ASP A 402 -27.08 22.62 -6.69
CA ASP A 402 -28.26 23.34 -6.22
C ASP A 402 -28.91 22.55 -5.07
N PRO A 403 -29.30 23.20 -3.97
CA PRO A 403 -29.88 22.51 -2.80
C PRO A 403 -31.22 21.84 -3.09
N THR A 404 -31.93 22.25 -4.14
CA THR A 404 -33.23 21.70 -4.55
C THR A 404 -33.09 20.52 -5.50
N TYR A 405 -32.08 20.55 -6.39
CA TYR A 405 -31.94 19.57 -7.46
C TYR A 405 -30.82 18.55 -7.21
N GLY A 406 -29.70 18.97 -6.61
CA GLY A 406 -28.49 18.16 -6.41
C GLY A 406 -27.31 18.65 -7.24
N THR A 407 -26.35 17.79 -7.47
CA THR A 407 -25.13 18.08 -8.25
C THR A 407 -25.28 17.71 -9.72
N SER A 408 -24.71 18.53 -10.61
CA SER A 408 -24.75 18.39 -12.06
C SER A 408 -23.67 17.46 -12.61
N GLU A 409 -23.81 17.13 -13.89
CA GLU A 409 -22.70 16.62 -14.70
C GLU A 409 -21.59 17.68 -14.84
N PRO A 410 -20.37 17.27 -15.28
CA PRO A 410 -19.28 18.19 -15.56
C PRO A 410 -19.56 19.13 -16.73
N ALA A 411 -19.07 20.36 -16.61
CA ALA A 411 -18.95 21.30 -17.71
C ALA A 411 -17.95 20.81 -18.76
N ALA A 412 -18.17 21.19 -20.02
CA ALA A 412 -17.16 20.99 -21.05
C ALA A 412 -15.84 21.69 -20.66
N VAL A 413 -14.72 21.05 -20.94
CA VAL A 413 -13.39 21.53 -20.53
C VAL A 413 -13.04 22.85 -21.23
N ALA A 414 -12.56 23.81 -20.44
CA ALA A 414 -11.94 25.05 -20.93
C ALA A 414 -10.42 25.02 -20.73
N THR A 415 -9.69 25.73 -21.59
CA THR A 415 -8.22 25.77 -21.57
C THR A 415 -7.72 27.15 -21.15
N VAL A 416 -6.72 27.17 -20.28
CA VAL A 416 -6.01 28.38 -19.88
C VAL A 416 -4.93 28.68 -20.91
N GLN A 417 -5.04 29.82 -21.60
CA GLN A 417 -4.05 30.28 -22.58
C GLN A 417 -3.04 31.22 -21.92
N ALA A 418 -1.84 31.28 -22.47
CA ALA A 418 -0.89 32.33 -22.14
C ALA A 418 -1.40 33.70 -22.61
N ALA A 419 -0.86 34.78 -22.06
CA ALA A 419 -1.25 36.15 -22.40
C ALA A 419 -1.03 36.50 -23.89
N ASP A 420 -0.16 35.76 -24.59
CA ASP A 420 0.10 35.90 -26.03
C ASP A 420 -0.84 35.06 -26.91
N GLY A 421 -1.82 34.37 -26.31
CA GLY A 421 -2.78 33.50 -26.99
C GLY A 421 -2.29 32.10 -27.31
N THR A 422 -1.06 31.74 -26.93
CA THR A 422 -0.54 30.38 -27.08
C THR A 422 -1.05 29.46 -25.97
N THR A 423 -1.10 28.15 -26.23
CA THR A 423 -1.39 27.14 -25.22
C THR A 423 -0.14 26.29 -25.00
N PRO A 424 0.68 26.58 -23.98
CA PRO A 424 1.81 25.75 -23.63
C PRO A 424 1.35 24.31 -23.37
N VAL A 425 2.11 23.32 -23.87
CA VAL A 425 1.89 21.93 -23.49
C VAL A 425 2.53 21.73 -22.13
N LEU A 426 1.72 21.52 -21.10
CA LEU A 426 2.23 21.17 -19.78
C LEU A 426 2.73 19.71 -19.79
N PRO A 427 3.83 19.41 -19.08
CA PRO A 427 4.23 18.03 -18.88
C PRO A 427 3.12 17.32 -18.12
N MET A 428 2.58 16.25 -18.71
CA MET A 428 1.62 15.39 -18.00
C MET A 428 2.39 14.67 -16.89
N PRO A 429 1.98 14.79 -15.61
CA PRO A 429 2.55 13.96 -14.56
C PRO A 429 2.33 12.50 -14.95
N THR A 430 3.34 11.64 -14.73
CA THR A 430 3.14 10.19 -14.86
C THR A 430 2.37 9.74 -13.62
N PRO A 431 1.08 9.36 -13.74
CA PRO A 431 0.33 8.93 -12.57
C PRO A 431 0.95 7.63 -12.03
N THR A 432 1.25 7.60 -10.74
CA THR A 432 1.55 6.34 -10.05
C THR A 432 0.22 5.60 -9.88
N PRO A 433 0.03 4.41 -10.49
CA PRO A 433 -1.21 3.67 -10.35
C PRO A 433 -1.44 3.37 -8.85
N PRO A 434 -2.65 3.61 -8.33
CA PRO A 434 -2.93 3.39 -6.93
C PRO A 434 -2.84 1.90 -6.59
N SER A 435 -2.31 1.58 -5.42
CA SER A 435 -2.16 0.19 -4.97
C SER A 435 -3.45 -0.33 -4.35
N CYS A 436 -3.73 -1.62 -4.55
CA CYS A 436 -4.78 -2.36 -3.84
C CYS A 436 -4.23 -3.32 -2.80
N ALA A 437 -2.90 -3.43 -2.72
CA ALA A 437 -2.20 -4.28 -1.77
C ALA A 437 -2.00 -3.55 -0.43
N PRO A 438 -1.83 -4.30 0.67
CA PRO A 438 -1.39 -3.73 1.94
C PRO A 438 -0.08 -2.94 1.75
N PRO A 439 0.14 -1.87 2.54
CA PRO A 439 1.40 -1.14 2.48
C PRO A 439 2.56 -2.05 2.90
N GLU A 440 3.64 -2.03 2.13
CA GLU A 440 4.87 -2.76 2.48
C GLU A 440 5.54 -2.10 3.71
N PRO A 441 6.08 -2.88 4.65
CA PRO A 441 6.88 -2.34 5.74
C PRO A 441 8.10 -1.59 5.17
N PRO A 442 8.53 -0.49 5.82
CA PRO A 442 9.73 0.22 5.39
C PRO A 442 10.95 -0.73 5.41
N PRO A 443 11.86 -0.62 4.43
CA PRO A 443 13.05 -1.48 4.39
C PRO A 443 13.87 -1.30 5.67
N VAL A 444 14.22 -2.42 6.30
CA VAL A 444 15.12 -2.41 7.47
C VAL A 444 16.49 -1.94 7.01
N VAL A 445 16.93 -0.77 7.47
CA VAL A 445 18.27 -0.23 7.17
C VAL A 445 19.31 -1.01 7.98
N GLU A 446 20.15 -1.81 7.33
CA GLU A 446 21.29 -2.46 8.01
C GLU A 446 22.29 -1.40 8.52
N PRO A 447 22.81 -1.53 9.75
CA PRO A 447 23.85 -0.62 10.25
C PRO A 447 25.13 -0.75 9.41
N PRO A 448 25.88 0.35 9.17
CA PRO A 448 27.11 0.30 8.41
C PRO A 448 28.17 -0.58 9.10
N PRO A 449 29.02 -1.29 8.33
CA PRO A 449 30.09 -2.12 8.91
C PRO A 449 31.10 -1.25 9.69
N PRO A 450 31.69 -1.76 10.79
CA PRO A 450 32.68 -1.04 11.58
C PRO A 450 34.01 -0.84 10.83
N GLU A 451 34.70 0.29 11.08
CA GLU A 451 36.00 0.62 10.47
C GLU A 451 37.14 -0.30 10.97
N PRO A 452 38.13 -0.66 10.12
CA PRO A 452 39.25 -1.52 10.50
C PRO A 452 40.26 -0.80 11.42
N ILE A 453 40.93 -1.56 12.30
CA ILE A 453 41.97 -1.05 13.20
C ILE A 453 43.32 -1.03 12.47
N ILE A 454 44.02 0.10 12.46
CA ILE A 454 45.33 0.26 11.81
C ILE A 454 46.47 0.02 12.81
N LEU A 455 47.42 -0.86 12.48
CA LEU A 455 48.63 -1.15 13.28
C LEU A 455 49.90 -0.83 12.48
N GLU A 456 50.76 0.01 13.06
CA GLU A 456 52.05 0.37 12.46
C GLU A 456 53.21 -0.41 13.09
N VAL A 457 53.91 -1.24 12.32
CA VAL A 457 54.91 -2.19 12.84
C VAL A 457 56.23 -2.18 12.07
N PRO A 458 57.37 -2.41 12.74
CA PRO A 458 58.67 -2.57 12.05
C PRO A 458 58.71 -3.83 11.19
N ARG A 459 59.37 -3.77 10.02
CA ARG A 459 59.43 -4.91 9.06
C ARG A 459 60.52 -5.93 9.34
N GLN A 460 61.69 -5.52 9.84
CA GLN A 460 62.87 -6.40 9.93
C GLN A 460 63.89 -5.98 10.98
N ILE A 461 64.81 -6.89 11.32
CA ILE A 461 66.05 -6.58 12.05
C ILE A 461 67.28 -7.03 11.27
N HIS A 462 68.44 -6.44 11.54
CA HIS A 462 69.69 -6.69 10.83
C HIS A 462 70.77 -7.33 11.72
N PHE A 463 71.77 -7.95 11.08
CA PHE A 463 72.86 -8.65 11.75
C PHE A 463 74.22 -8.26 11.17
N ALA A 464 75.25 -8.25 12.02
CA ALA A 464 76.64 -8.13 11.57
C ALA A 464 77.06 -9.31 10.68
N LEU A 465 78.14 -9.10 9.92
CA LEU A 465 78.76 -10.15 9.10
C LEU A 465 79.10 -11.36 9.95
N ASP A 466 78.70 -12.54 9.50
CA ASP A 466 79.02 -13.81 10.14
C ASP A 466 78.56 -13.91 11.61
N ARG A 467 77.47 -13.21 11.93
CA ARG A 467 76.89 -13.15 13.27
C ARG A 467 75.39 -13.40 13.26
N TYR A 468 74.89 -13.90 14.39
CA TYR A 468 73.47 -14.14 14.68
C TYR A 468 73.05 -13.59 16.05
N ASN A 469 73.93 -12.91 16.77
CA ASN A 469 73.56 -12.22 18.01
C ASN A 469 72.73 -10.97 17.69
N ILE A 470 71.73 -10.71 18.53
CA ILE A 470 70.88 -9.51 18.47
C ILE A 470 71.69 -8.33 19.00
N SER A 471 71.80 -7.23 18.23
CA SER A 471 72.42 -6.00 18.70
C SER A 471 71.48 -5.22 19.64
N PRO A 472 71.98 -4.28 20.44
CA PRO A 472 71.12 -3.40 21.24
C PRO A 472 70.06 -2.66 20.40
N GLU A 473 70.40 -2.26 19.18
CA GLU A 473 69.49 -1.55 18.26
C GLU A 473 68.40 -2.49 17.72
N SER A 474 68.76 -3.71 17.29
CA SER A 474 67.79 -4.72 16.86
C SER A 474 66.88 -5.17 18.01
N ALA A 475 67.37 -5.15 19.25
CA ALA A 475 66.57 -5.44 20.44
C ALA A 475 65.42 -4.42 20.62
N LEU A 476 65.66 -3.13 20.35
CA LEU A 476 64.61 -2.10 20.40
C LEU A 476 63.52 -2.32 19.34
N VAL A 477 63.90 -2.82 18.16
CA VAL A 477 62.94 -3.16 17.10
C VAL A 477 62.12 -4.40 17.50
N LEU A 478 62.78 -5.42 18.05
CA LEU A 478 62.11 -6.62 18.56
C LEU A 478 61.15 -6.32 19.70
N ASP A 479 61.43 -5.33 20.55
CA ASP A 479 60.53 -4.90 21.61
C ASP A 479 59.22 -4.32 21.08
N GLN A 480 59.26 -3.59 19.97
CA GLN A 480 58.05 -3.08 19.30
C GLN A 480 57.21 -4.23 18.71
N ILE A 481 57.88 -5.22 18.10
CA ILE A 481 57.21 -6.42 17.57
C ILE A 481 56.59 -7.25 18.70
N ALA A 482 57.28 -7.38 19.82
CA ALA A 482 56.75 -8.08 20.99
C ALA A 482 55.50 -7.39 21.54
N ALA A 483 55.50 -6.06 21.65
CA ALA A 483 54.34 -5.30 22.11
C ALA A 483 53.11 -5.57 21.24
N VAL A 484 53.25 -5.49 19.91
CA VAL A 484 52.14 -5.75 18.98
C VAL A 484 51.62 -7.19 19.09
N MET A 485 52.53 -8.17 19.20
CA MET A 485 52.15 -9.57 19.36
C MET A 485 51.41 -9.83 20.67
N LEU A 486 51.71 -9.09 21.74
CA LEU A 486 51.03 -9.20 23.02
C LEU A 486 49.67 -8.48 23.03
N GLU A 487 49.56 -7.32 22.38
CA GLU A 487 48.30 -6.59 22.24
C GLU A 487 47.29 -7.34 21.37
N GLN A 488 47.76 -8.07 20.35
CA GLN A 488 46.91 -8.79 19.40
C GLN A 488 47.13 -10.30 19.55
N PRO A 489 46.42 -10.99 20.47
CA PRO A 489 46.71 -12.38 20.83
C PRO A 489 46.48 -13.39 19.70
N PHE A 490 45.77 -13.00 18.64
CA PHE A 490 45.49 -13.84 17.48
C PHE A 490 46.53 -13.75 16.36
N LEU A 491 47.41 -12.75 16.36
CA LEU A 491 48.42 -12.61 15.31
C LEU A 491 49.43 -13.77 15.36
N ILE A 492 49.80 -14.30 14.20
CA ILE A 492 50.87 -15.28 14.05
C ILE A 492 52.02 -14.61 13.30
N LEU A 493 53.26 -14.87 13.72
CA LEU A 493 54.45 -14.24 13.17
C LEU A 493 55.34 -15.27 12.48
N GLU A 494 55.70 -15.01 11.23
CA GLU A 494 56.77 -15.76 10.57
C GLU A 494 58.06 -14.96 10.57
N LEU A 495 59.16 -15.61 10.95
CA LEU A 495 60.50 -15.05 11.03
C LEU A 495 61.35 -15.57 9.88
N HIS A 496 61.45 -14.77 8.83
CA HIS A 496 62.11 -15.12 7.58
C HIS A 496 63.58 -14.71 7.66
N GLY A 497 64.48 -15.68 7.67
CA GLY A 497 65.91 -15.44 7.88
C GLY A 497 66.67 -15.31 6.56
N HIS A 498 67.55 -14.31 6.46
CA HIS A 498 68.33 -14.02 5.26
C HIS A 498 69.83 -13.80 5.57
N THR A 499 70.66 -14.02 4.55
CA THR A 499 72.12 -13.79 4.58
C THR A 499 72.60 -13.14 3.29
N ASP A 500 73.75 -12.47 3.34
CA ASP A 500 74.42 -11.98 2.13
C ASP A 500 75.08 -13.13 1.31
N PRO A 501 75.38 -12.93 0.02
CA PRO A 501 75.72 -14.01 -0.91
C PRO A 501 77.15 -14.52 -0.82
N ARG A 502 78.02 -13.97 0.05
CA ARG A 502 79.45 -14.28 0.03
C ARG A 502 79.80 -15.64 0.64
N GLY A 503 78.92 -16.19 1.47
CA GLY A 503 79.05 -17.54 2.03
C GLY A 503 78.51 -18.64 1.12
N GLY A 504 78.92 -19.89 1.36
CA GLY A 504 78.36 -21.06 0.66
C GLY A 504 76.88 -21.28 1.00
N SER A 505 76.09 -21.80 0.04
CA SER A 505 74.64 -21.97 0.19
C SER A 505 74.22 -22.73 1.47
N ALA A 506 74.82 -23.89 1.75
CA ALA A 506 74.51 -24.67 2.95
C ALA A 506 74.89 -23.93 4.25
N TYR A 507 75.99 -23.18 4.22
CA TYR A 507 76.41 -22.35 5.36
C TYR A 507 75.41 -21.24 5.65
N ASN A 508 75.03 -20.52 4.60
CA ASN A 508 74.12 -19.38 4.67
C ASN A 508 72.70 -19.79 5.06
N LEU A 509 72.23 -20.96 4.62
CA LEU A 509 70.96 -21.51 5.08
C LEU A 509 70.99 -21.76 6.60
N ALA A 510 72.02 -22.44 7.11
CA ALA A 510 72.18 -22.69 8.55
C ALA A 510 72.41 -21.40 9.36
N LEU A 511 73.04 -20.37 8.78
CA LEU A 511 73.20 -19.06 9.42
C LEU A 511 71.87 -18.30 9.50
N SER A 512 71.08 -18.32 8.43
CA SER A 512 69.75 -17.69 8.42
C SER A 512 68.80 -18.31 9.44
N GLU A 513 68.85 -19.64 9.59
CA GLU A 513 68.07 -20.35 10.61
C GLU A 513 68.48 -19.92 12.02
N ARG A 514 69.78 -19.85 12.30
CA ARG A 514 70.30 -19.36 13.60
C ARG A 514 69.89 -17.92 13.90
N ARG A 515 69.79 -17.05 12.90
CA ARG A 515 69.30 -15.67 13.05
C ARG A 515 67.82 -15.62 13.40
N SER A 516 66.98 -16.35 12.67
CA SER A 516 65.55 -16.44 12.97
C SER A 516 65.29 -17.08 14.34
N LEU A 517 66.10 -18.08 14.73
CA LEU A 517 66.08 -18.67 16.07
C LEU A 517 66.42 -17.63 17.14
N ALA A 518 67.48 -16.84 16.95
CA ALA A 518 67.86 -15.80 17.90
C ALA A 518 66.77 -14.73 18.09
N ALA A 519 66.12 -14.32 16.99
CA ALA A 519 64.99 -13.40 17.04
C ALA A 519 63.78 -14.01 17.76
N ARG A 520 63.42 -15.26 17.44
CA ARG A 520 62.34 -16.00 18.12
C ARG A 520 62.62 -16.15 19.61
N ASP A 521 63.82 -16.54 19.99
CA ASP A 521 64.21 -16.74 21.39
C ASP A 521 64.23 -15.41 22.17
N TYR A 522 64.49 -14.29 21.49
CA TYR A 522 64.29 -12.95 22.06
C TYR A 522 62.82 -12.67 22.33
N LEU A 523 61.93 -12.86 21.33
CA LEU A 523 60.50 -12.64 21.47
C LEU A 523 59.86 -13.58 22.52
N LEU A 524 60.34 -14.82 22.63
CA LEU A 524 59.95 -15.76 23.69
C LEU A 524 60.25 -15.21 25.08
N ARG A 525 61.43 -14.63 25.29
CA ARG A 525 61.78 -13.98 26.58
C ARG A 525 60.95 -12.74 26.86
N LYS A 526 60.39 -12.09 25.84
CA LYS A 526 59.46 -10.95 25.97
C LYS A 526 58.00 -11.40 26.19
N GLY A 527 57.73 -12.69 26.16
CA GLY A 527 56.42 -13.26 26.49
C GLY A 527 55.58 -13.70 25.28
N VAL A 528 56.10 -13.64 24.05
CA VAL A 528 55.38 -14.13 22.87
C VAL A 528 55.39 -15.66 22.85
N PRO A 529 54.24 -16.36 22.83
CA PRO A 529 54.18 -17.82 22.83
C PRO A 529 54.85 -18.47 21.60
N ALA A 530 55.55 -19.59 21.78
CA ALA A 530 56.28 -20.27 20.72
C ALA A 530 55.39 -20.73 19.55
N GLU A 531 54.18 -21.18 19.86
CA GLU A 531 53.17 -21.63 18.89
C GLU A 531 52.72 -20.52 17.93
N ARG A 532 52.92 -19.25 18.30
CA ARG A 532 52.58 -18.08 17.48
C ARG A 532 53.73 -17.62 16.59
N MET A 533 54.85 -18.35 16.57
CA MET A 533 56.05 -17.98 15.81
C MET A 533 56.56 -19.14 14.94
N ARG A 534 56.68 -18.91 13.64
CA ARG A 534 57.21 -19.90 12.68
C ARG A 534 58.52 -19.40 12.07
N ILE A 535 59.54 -20.25 12.02
CA ILE A 535 60.83 -19.90 11.41
C ILE A 535 60.87 -20.40 9.97
N VAL A 536 61.32 -19.54 9.05
CA VAL A 536 61.53 -19.90 7.65
C VAL A 536 62.93 -19.42 7.22
N PRO A 537 63.94 -20.31 7.12
CA PRO A 537 65.28 -19.93 6.68
C PRO A 537 65.36 -19.89 5.15
N PHE A 538 65.78 -18.76 4.58
CA PHE A 538 66.00 -18.60 3.13
C PHE A 538 67.48 -18.58 2.73
N GLY A 539 68.39 -18.41 3.68
CA GLY A 539 69.81 -18.23 3.38
C GLY A 539 70.05 -17.04 2.44
N LEU A 540 70.83 -17.26 1.38
CA LEU A 540 71.17 -16.24 0.39
C LEU A 540 70.17 -16.14 -0.78
N THR A 541 69.09 -16.92 -0.77
CA THR A 541 68.21 -17.08 -1.93
C THR A 541 67.26 -15.90 -2.17
N GLN A 542 67.04 -15.06 -1.16
CA GLN A 542 66.15 -13.89 -1.23
C GLN A 542 66.89 -12.62 -0.81
N ARG A 543 67.70 -12.09 -1.72
CA ARG A 543 68.41 -10.82 -1.57
C ARG A 543 67.47 -9.65 -1.85
N LEU A 544 67.71 -8.50 -1.20
CA LEU A 544 66.95 -7.27 -1.45
C LEU A 544 67.42 -6.56 -2.72
N SER A 545 68.69 -6.74 -3.10
CA SER A 545 69.26 -6.15 -4.32
C SER A 545 70.40 -7.00 -4.86
N ASP A 546 70.68 -6.86 -6.15
CA ASP A 546 71.84 -7.51 -6.78
C ASP A 546 73.16 -6.77 -6.51
N GLU A 547 73.10 -5.58 -5.90
CA GLU A 547 74.26 -4.76 -5.61
C GLU A 547 75.27 -5.48 -4.70
N SER A 548 76.55 -5.19 -4.93
CA SER A 548 77.68 -5.77 -4.19
C SER A 548 78.39 -4.70 -3.36
N SER A 549 77.61 -3.92 -2.60
CA SER A 549 78.11 -2.87 -1.70
C SER A 549 78.05 -3.32 -0.23
N ARG A 550 78.88 -2.72 0.64
CA ARG A 550 78.85 -2.99 2.10
C ARG A 550 77.46 -2.75 2.71
N VAL A 551 76.73 -1.76 2.20
CA VAL A 551 75.37 -1.43 2.64
C VAL A 551 74.36 -2.47 2.16
N ALA A 552 74.44 -2.89 0.89
CA ALA A 552 73.57 -3.93 0.33
C ALA A 552 73.73 -5.24 1.08
N TYR A 553 74.97 -5.66 1.38
CA TYR A 553 75.21 -6.85 2.19
C TYR A 553 74.66 -6.73 3.61
N ALA A 554 74.76 -5.56 4.24
CA ALA A 554 74.18 -5.36 5.57
C ALA A 554 72.66 -5.50 5.57
N ARG A 555 71.98 -5.00 4.53
CA ARG A 555 70.52 -5.14 4.38
C ARG A 555 70.09 -6.57 4.09
N ASP A 556 70.89 -7.34 3.33
CA ASP A 556 70.64 -8.76 3.08
C ASP A 556 70.75 -9.61 4.35
N ARG A 557 71.58 -9.20 5.32
CA ARG A 557 71.72 -9.88 6.62
C ARG A 557 70.59 -9.50 7.58
N ARG A 558 69.40 -10.03 7.35
CA ARG A 558 68.20 -9.67 8.13
C ARG A 558 67.36 -10.85 8.58
N VAL A 559 66.45 -10.57 9.52
CA VAL A 559 65.24 -11.36 9.75
C VAL A 559 64.04 -10.45 9.48
N GLU A 560 63.17 -10.88 8.57
CA GLU A 560 61.95 -10.19 8.18
C GLU A 560 60.73 -10.81 8.89
N PHE A 561 59.80 -9.96 9.29
CA PHE A 561 58.64 -10.33 10.11
C PHE A 561 57.36 -10.28 9.28
N VAL A 562 56.75 -11.44 9.07
CA VAL A 562 55.51 -11.56 8.30
C VAL A 562 54.37 -11.93 9.24
N PHE A 563 53.45 -11.00 9.46
CA PHE A 563 52.25 -11.23 10.26
C PHE A 563 51.20 -12.01 9.44
N LYS A 564 50.54 -12.97 10.11
CA LYS A 564 49.48 -13.84 9.60
C LYS A 564 48.26 -13.78 10.54
N ASP A 565 47.09 -14.12 10.03
CA ASP A 565 45.79 -14.03 10.71
C ASP A 565 45.44 -12.59 11.15
N THR A 566 45.31 -11.67 10.19
CA THR A 566 45.09 -10.23 10.42
C THR A 566 43.59 -9.87 10.52
N ARG A 567 42.73 -10.75 11.05
CA ARG A 567 41.26 -10.57 11.09
C ARG A 567 40.85 -9.13 11.49
N GLY A 568 40.48 -8.31 10.51
CA GLY A 568 40.02 -6.92 10.72
C GLY A 568 41.12 -5.88 11.01
N LEU A 569 42.40 -6.26 10.88
CA LEU A 569 43.56 -5.37 11.07
C LEU A 569 44.16 -4.98 9.72
N GLU A 570 44.43 -3.68 9.54
CA GLU A 570 45.30 -3.19 8.49
C GLU A 570 46.72 -2.98 9.06
N ILE A 571 47.70 -3.75 8.56
CA ILE A 571 49.09 -3.65 9.03
C ILE A 571 49.88 -2.77 8.06
N ILE A 572 50.36 -1.64 8.55
CA ILE A 572 51.25 -0.75 7.83
C ILE A 572 52.67 -0.99 8.33
N PHE A 573 53.53 -1.49 7.44
CA PHE A 573 54.94 -1.70 7.78
C PHE A 573 55.71 -0.39 7.69
N ARG A 574 56.45 -0.06 8.75
CA ARG A 574 57.48 0.97 8.72
C ARG A 574 58.78 0.33 8.25
N ASP A 575 59.44 0.96 7.28
CA ASP A 575 60.80 0.60 6.89
C ASP A 575 61.79 1.31 7.81
N GLN A 576 62.73 0.56 8.37
CA GLN A 576 63.79 1.10 9.23
C GLN A 576 65.13 0.41 8.98
N ASP A 577 66.20 1.21 8.97
CA ASP A 577 67.60 0.77 8.87
C ASP A 577 68.43 1.21 10.11
N ASN A 578 67.77 1.63 11.19
CA ASN A 578 68.46 2.18 12.36
C ASN A 578 69.30 1.13 13.12
N ASP A 579 69.04 -0.16 12.89
CA ASP A 579 69.81 -1.27 13.44
C ASP A 579 70.79 -1.90 12.42
N LEU A 580 70.98 -1.26 11.27
CA LEU A 580 71.85 -1.74 10.21
C LEU A 580 73.32 -1.75 10.65
N GLN A 581 73.94 -2.93 10.62
CA GLN A 581 75.32 -3.14 11.05
C GLN A 581 76.26 -3.26 9.84
N LEU A 582 76.97 -2.17 9.53
CA LEU A 582 78.00 -2.12 8.47
C LEU A 582 79.31 -2.77 8.94
N GLU A 583 80.03 -3.39 7.99
CA GLU A 583 81.27 -4.15 8.22
C GLU A 583 82.52 -3.33 8.45
#